data_AF-A0A148N859-F1
#
_entry.id   AF-A0A148N859-F1
#
_cell.length_a   1.000
_cell.length_b   1.000
_cell.length_c   1.000
_cell.angle_alpha   90.00
_cell.angle_beta   90.00
_cell.angle_gamma   90.00
#
_symmetry.space_group_name_H-M   'P 1'
#
loop_
_entity.id
_entity.type
_entity.pdbx_description
1 polymer ?
#
loop_
_entity_poly.entity_id
_entity_poly.type
_entity_poly.pdbx_seq_one_letter_code
_entity_poly.pdbx_strand_id
1 'polypeptide(L)'
;MKPHASLIVTWLFSFFFAAWQTEALRAEPLPFSIPQIEQQWDEIYYHWPEEQRKEGLTQLLAHIKSLKKQQPNQAELLIWEAIVLVTRTGVAPDLSALSNLEEARNLLQQAIKINPSALDGAAYLALGCLYYQAPGWPISFGDNKKAEQYLRKALALNPEGIEANYYFADFLRQTGYFQEALKYFQKTAVLPDNPNQPWLSAQLKQDATTALQSLLARLQQKPLFQPLP
;
A
#
# COMPACT_ATOMS: atom_id res chain seq x y z
N MET A 1 31.28 -27.57 -12.54
CA MET A 1 31.62 -28.02 -13.91
C MET A 1 30.31 -28.27 -14.66
N LYS A 2 30.09 -27.61 -15.81
CA LYS A 2 28.96 -27.87 -16.72
C LYS A 2 29.10 -29.26 -17.37
N PRO A 3 28.04 -29.84 -17.97
CA PRO A 3 27.85 -29.66 -19.42
C PRO A 3 26.36 -29.50 -19.85
N HIS A 4 26.04 -28.56 -20.75
CA HIS A 4 25.71 -28.71 -22.20
C HIS A 4 24.35 -29.41 -22.46
N ALA A 5 23.28 -28.74 -22.95
CA ALA A 5 23.01 -28.12 -24.27
C ALA A 5 22.76 -29.12 -25.43
N SER A 6 21.52 -29.11 -25.96
CA SER A 6 21.08 -29.31 -27.37
C SER A 6 19.70 -29.99 -27.45
N LEU A 7 18.83 -29.91 -28.46
CA LEU A 7 18.51 -29.05 -29.62
C LEU A 7 17.38 -29.83 -30.36
N ILE A 8 16.26 -29.19 -30.71
CA ILE A 8 15.46 -29.29 -31.97
C ILE A 8 14.97 -30.68 -32.48
N VAL A 9 13.66 -30.82 -32.78
CA VAL A 9 13.06 -31.10 -34.14
C VAL A 9 11.63 -31.65 -34.02
N THR A 10 10.71 -30.80 -34.47
CA THR A 10 9.46 -30.99 -35.22
C THR A 10 8.99 -32.40 -35.62
N TRP A 11 7.69 -32.65 -35.41
CA TRP A 11 6.87 -33.50 -36.28
C TRP A 11 5.57 -32.77 -36.65
N LEU A 12 5.35 -32.64 -37.97
CA LEU A 12 4.09 -32.25 -38.59
C LEU A 12 3.23 -33.49 -38.78
N PHE A 13 2.00 -33.47 -38.28
CA PHE A 13 0.92 -34.26 -38.86
C PHE A 13 -0.30 -33.36 -39.04
N SER A 14 -0.60 -33.08 -40.31
CA SER A 14 -1.85 -32.51 -40.76
C SER A 14 -2.97 -33.52 -40.54
N PHE A 15 -3.98 -33.14 -39.75
CA PHE A 15 -5.33 -33.67 -39.91
C PHE A 15 -6.29 -32.49 -40.00
N PHE A 16 -6.88 -32.35 -41.19
CA PHE A 16 -8.09 -31.57 -41.41
C PHE A 16 -9.21 -32.22 -40.61
N PHE A 17 -9.77 -31.50 -39.63
CA PHE A 17 -11.10 -31.79 -39.12
C PHE A 17 -11.88 -30.49 -38.93
N ALA A 18 -12.95 -30.40 -39.71
CA ALA A 18 -14.16 -29.60 -39.60
C ALA A 18 -14.09 -28.30 -38.77
N ALA A 19 -14.28 -27.20 -39.49
CA ALA A 19 -14.74 -25.94 -38.94
C ALA A 19 -16.02 -26.13 -38.11
N TRP A 20 -15.87 -26.04 -36.80
CA TRP A 20 -16.83 -25.37 -35.94
C TRP A 20 -16.13 -24.08 -35.55
N GLN A 21 -16.55 -22.96 -36.13
CA GLN A 21 -16.31 -21.67 -35.50
C GLN A 21 -17.10 -21.72 -34.19
N THR A 22 -16.46 -22.19 -33.12
CA THR A 22 -16.74 -21.56 -31.85
C THR A 22 -16.27 -20.13 -32.06
N GLU A 23 -17.22 -19.21 -32.20
CA GLU A 23 -17.03 -17.91 -31.59
C GLU A 23 -16.69 -18.23 -30.14
N ALA A 24 -15.39 -18.39 -29.88
CA ALA A 24 -14.87 -18.12 -28.57
C ALA A 24 -15.42 -16.73 -28.30
N LEU A 25 -16.44 -16.66 -27.45
CA LEU A 25 -16.71 -15.48 -26.65
C LEU A 25 -15.31 -15.08 -26.20
N ARG A 26 -14.73 -14.08 -26.87
CA ARG A 26 -13.57 -13.39 -26.32
C ARG A 26 -14.14 -12.90 -25.01
N ALA A 27 -13.83 -13.61 -23.93
CA ALA A 27 -13.85 -13.01 -22.63
C ALA A 27 -12.89 -11.83 -22.80
N GLU A 28 -13.48 -10.66 -23.09
CA GLU A 28 -12.81 -9.39 -22.90
C GLU A 28 -12.09 -9.53 -21.57
N PRO A 29 -10.75 -9.32 -21.51
CA PRO A 29 -10.05 -9.38 -20.25
C PRO A 29 -10.83 -8.49 -19.28
N LEU A 30 -11.42 -9.11 -18.25
CA LEU A 30 -12.32 -8.41 -17.34
C LEU A 30 -11.58 -7.15 -16.90
N PRO A 31 -12.16 -5.94 -17.07
CA PRO A 31 -11.51 -4.73 -16.61
C PRO A 31 -11.18 -4.93 -15.15
N PHE A 32 -9.91 -4.73 -14.76
CA PHE A 32 -9.50 -4.85 -13.36
C PHE A 32 -10.41 -3.98 -12.51
N SER A 33 -11.18 -4.64 -11.66
CA SER A 33 -11.95 -3.98 -10.62
C SER A 33 -11.00 -3.48 -9.54
N ILE A 34 -11.44 -2.49 -8.74
CA ILE A 34 -10.64 -1.98 -7.63
C ILE A 34 -10.17 -3.11 -6.70
N PRO A 35 -11.01 -4.07 -6.24
CA PRO A 35 -10.58 -5.21 -5.42
C PRO A 35 -9.41 -6.01 -6.01
N GLN A 36 -9.38 -6.21 -7.32
CA GLN A 36 -8.30 -6.94 -7.99
C GLN A 36 -6.99 -6.15 -7.96
N ILE A 37 -7.04 -4.82 -8.07
CA ILE A 37 -5.86 -3.96 -7.92
C ILE A 37 -5.30 -4.09 -6.49
N GLU A 38 -6.17 -4.05 -5.48
CA GLU A 38 -5.76 -4.16 -4.07
C GLU A 38 -5.09 -5.51 -3.80
N GLN A 39 -5.73 -6.60 -4.25
CA GLN A 39 -5.23 -7.95 -4.06
C GLN A 39 -3.90 -8.15 -4.80
N GLN A 40 -3.77 -7.65 -6.03
CA GLN A 40 -2.54 -7.80 -6.79
C GLN A 40 -1.39 -6.99 -6.15
N TRP A 41 -1.65 -5.77 -5.67
CA TRP A 41 -0.64 -5.00 -4.95
C TRP A 41 -0.18 -5.72 -3.67
N ASP A 42 -1.12 -6.24 -2.89
CA ASP A 42 -0.87 -6.98 -1.65
C ASP A 42 0.01 -8.21 -1.91
N GLU A 43 -0.34 -9.01 -2.92
CA GLU A 43 0.41 -10.19 -3.32
C GLU A 43 1.83 -9.84 -3.83
N ILE A 44 1.95 -8.82 -4.69
CA ILE A 44 3.26 -8.40 -5.20
C ILE A 44 4.16 -7.93 -4.06
N TYR A 45 3.66 -7.10 -3.16
CA TYR A 45 4.52 -6.48 -2.15
C TYR A 45 4.93 -7.46 -1.04
N TYR A 46 4.01 -8.32 -0.59
CA TYR A 46 4.25 -9.20 0.56
C TYR A 46 4.64 -10.63 0.18
N HIS A 47 4.15 -11.17 -0.93
CA HIS A 47 4.33 -12.59 -1.26
C HIS A 47 5.44 -12.83 -2.31
N TRP A 48 5.57 -11.97 -3.31
CA TRP A 48 6.54 -12.19 -4.39
C TRP A 48 8.00 -12.06 -3.91
N PRO A 49 8.96 -12.72 -4.59
CA PRO A 49 10.39 -12.52 -4.35
C PRO A 49 10.79 -11.06 -4.53
N GLU A 50 11.64 -10.54 -3.65
CA GLU A 50 12.04 -9.11 -3.62
C GLU A 50 12.52 -8.58 -4.98
N GLU A 51 13.34 -9.38 -5.69
CA GLU A 51 13.88 -9.05 -7.02
C GLU A 51 12.80 -8.84 -8.09
N GLN A 52 11.61 -9.42 -7.91
CA GLN A 52 10.50 -9.36 -8.87
C GLN A 52 9.49 -8.25 -8.54
N ARG A 53 9.49 -7.74 -7.30
CA ARG A 53 8.48 -6.78 -6.84
C ARG A 53 8.48 -5.48 -7.63
N LYS A 54 9.66 -4.96 -7.97
CA LYS A 54 9.80 -3.72 -8.75
C LYS A 54 9.10 -3.83 -10.10
N GLU A 55 9.33 -4.93 -10.82
CA GLU A 55 8.75 -5.17 -12.14
C GLU A 55 7.23 -5.39 -12.03
N GLY A 56 6.79 -6.21 -11.07
CA GLY A 56 5.36 -6.42 -10.80
C GLY A 56 4.61 -5.12 -10.51
N LEU A 57 5.14 -4.28 -9.62
CA LEU A 57 4.54 -2.97 -9.30
C LEU A 57 4.57 -2.01 -10.49
N THR A 58 5.59 -2.10 -11.36
CA THR A 58 5.67 -1.28 -12.59
C THR A 58 4.58 -1.65 -13.58
N GLN A 59 4.32 -2.95 -13.76
CA GLN A 59 3.24 -3.44 -14.60
C GLN A 59 1.86 -3.07 -14.04
N LEU A 60 1.66 -3.24 -12.73
CA LEU A 60 0.42 -2.83 -12.06
C LEU A 60 0.17 -1.32 -12.21
N LEU A 61 1.20 -0.50 -12.02
CA LEU A 61 1.09 0.96 -12.20
C LEU A 61 0.71 1.33 -13.64
N ALA A 62 1.30 0.67 -14.64
CA ALA A 62 0.96 0.90 -16.05
C ALA A 62 -0.50 0.52 -16.34
N HIS A 63 -0.99 -0.57 -15.74
CA HIS A 63 -2.37 -1.01 -15.86
C HIS A 63 -3.36 0.02 -15.27
N ILE A 64 -3.11 0.48 -14.04
CA ILE A 64 -3.91 1.51 -13.38
C ILE A 64 -3.95 2.79 -14.22
N LYS A 65 -2.80 3.22 -14.75
CA LYS A 65 -2.73 4.40 -15.64
C LYS A 65 -3.55 4.23 -16.91
N SER A 66 -3.63 3.01 -17.46
CA SER A 66 -4.48 2.69 -18.61
C SER A 66 -5.97 2.79 -18.26
N LEU A 67 -6.38 2.17 -17.14
CA LEU A 67 -7.76 2.24 -16.64
C LEU A 67 -8.20 3.68 -16.38
N LYS A 68 -7.34 4.49 -15.74
CA LYS A 68 -7.62 5.89 -15.45
C LYS A 68 -7.88 6.71 -16.72
N LYS A 69 -7.20 6.42 -17.84
CA LYS A 69 -7.48 7.10 -19.12
C LYS A 69 -8.89 6.81 -19.62
N GLN A 70 -9.42 5.62 -19.34
CA GLN A 70 -10.78 5.22 -19.71
C GLN A 70 -11.82 5.73 -18.70
N GLN A 71 -11.43 5.89 -17.43
CA GLN A 71 -12.29 6.28 -16.32
C GLN A 71 -11.66 7.46 -15.53
N PRO A 72 -11.58 8.67 -16.13
CA PRO A 72 -10.75 9.77 -15.61
C PRO A 72 -11.25 10.41 -14.31
N ASN A 73 -12.49 10.13 -13.88
CA ASN A 73 -13.11 10.73 -12.70
C ASN A 73 -13.36 9.72 -11.56
N GLN A 74 -12.55 8.66 -11.49
CA GLN A 74 -12.63 7.66 -10.43
C GLN A 74 -11.53 7.91 -9.38
N ALA A 75 -11.94 8.33 -8.17
CA ALA A 75 -11.02 8.67 -7.09
C ALA A 75 -10.17 7.47 -6.66
N GLU A 76 -10.75 6.28 -6.69
CA GLU A 76 -10.13 5.01 -6.31
C GLU A 76 -8.90 4.70 -7.17
N LEU A 77 -8.95 4.98 -8.48
CA LEU A 77 -7.80 4.78 -9.38
C LEU A 77 -6.66 5.76 -9.09
N LEU A 78 -6.98 7.01 -8.73
CA LEU A 78 -5.96 7.98 -8.33
C LEU A 78 -5.28 7.57 -7.01
N ILE A 79 -6.05 7.03 -6.06
CA ILE A 79 -5.53 6.51 -4.79
C ILE A 79 -4.60 5.33 -5.04
N TRP A 80 -5.04 4.34 -5.81
CA TRP A 80 -4.23 3.16 -6.10
C TRP A 80 -2.99 3.50 -6.95
N GLU A 81 -3.09 4.43 -7.90
CA GLU A 81 -1.91 4.90 -8.64
C GLU A 81 -0.88 5.52 -7.69
N ALA A 82 -1.31 6.36 -6.74
CA ALA A 82 -0.42 6.96 -5.75
C ALA A 82 0.21 5.92 -4.82
N ILE A 83 -0.58 4.97 -4.29
CA ILE A 83 -0.09 3.91 -3.41
C ILE A 83 0.96 3.06 -4.15
N VAL A 84 0.62 2.52 -5.32
CA VAL A 84 1.54 1.67 -6.10
C VAL A 84 2.80 2.43 -6.51
N LEU A 85 2.67 3.71 -6.88
CA LEU A 85 3.82 4.57 -7.21
C LEU A 85 4.78 4.73 -6.02
N VAL A 86 4.25 4.98 -4.82
CA VAL A 86 5.05 5.12 -3.59
C VAL A 86 5.66 3.78 -3.20
N THR A 87 4.90 2.69 -3.22
CA THR A 87 5.41 1.34 -2.92
C THR A 87 6.54 0.95 -3.86
N ARG A 88 6.38 1.15 -5.18
CA ARG A 88 7.43 0.89 -6.18
C ARG A 88 8.67 1.71 -5.92
N THR A 89 8.49 2.99 -5.58
CA THR A 89 9.59 3.91 -5.24
C THR A 89 10.33 3.46 -3.98
N GLY A 90 9.63 2.94 -2.98
CA GLY A 90 10.24 2.38 -1.77
C GLY A 90 11.00 1.07 -2.03
N VAL A 91 10.46 0.20 -2.89
CA VAL A 91 11.12 -1.07 -3.27
C VAL A 91 12.41 -0.83 -4.07
N ALA A 92 12.39 0.14 -4.98
CA ALA A 92 13.56 0.46 -5.80
C ALA A 92 13.72 1.99 -5.95
N PRO A 93 14.31 2.65 -4.93
CA PRO A 93 14.56 4.07 -4.98
C PRO A 93 15.53 4.43 -6.11
N ASP A 94 15.21 5.49 -6.84
CA ASP A 94 16.04 6.06 -7.88
C ASP A 94 16.04 7.60 -7.77
N LEU A 95 16.70 8.29 -8.70
CA LEU A 95 16.78 9.75 -8.70
C LEU A 95 15.40 10.43 -8.85
N SER A 96 14.36 9.70 -9.23
CA SER A 96 12.99 10.22 -9.33
C SER A 96 12.19 10.09 -8.03
N ALA A 97 12.76 9.51 -6.97
CA ALA A 97 12.02 9.20 -5.74
C ALA A 97 11.26 10.40 -5.17
N LEU A 98 11.91 11.56 -5.01
CA LEU A 98 11.26 12.76 -4.50
C LEU A 98 10.13 13.25 -5.42
N SER A 99 10.33 13.23 -6.73
CA SER A 99 9.30 13.60 -7.72
C SER A 99 8.11 12.64 -7.65
N ASN A 100 8.34 11.34 -7.45
CA ASN A 100 7.27 10.35 -7.34
C ASN A 100 6.45 10.56 -6.06
N LEU A 101 7.08 10.93 -4.94
CA LEU A 101 6.36 11.29 -3.71
C LEU A 101 5.47 12.52 -3.91
N GLU A 102 5.95 13.52 -4.66
CA GLU A 102 5.15 14.71 -5.00
C GLU A 102 4.00 14.39 -5.96
N GLU A 103 4.23 13.56 -6.98
CA GLU A 103 3.19 13.07 -7.88
C GLU A 103 2.11 12.32 -7.09
N ALA A 104 2.50 11.39 -6.22
CA ALA A 104 1.57 10.67 -5.35
C ALA A 104 0.75 11.61 -4.46
N ARG A 105 1.40 12.60 -3.82
CA ARG A 105 0.69 13.63 -3.03
C ARG A 105 -0.35 14.37 -3.87
N ASN A 106 -0.01 14.77 -5.09
CA ASN A 106 -0.93 15.50 -5.98
C ASN A 106 -2.09 14.62 -6.45
N LEU A 107 -1.85 13.33 -6.72
CA LEU A 107 -2.90 12.36 -7.06
C LEU A 107 -3.89 12.18 -5.91
N LEU A 108 -3.40 12.01 -4.68
CA LEU A 108 -4.24 11.84 -3.49
C LEU A 108 -5.07 13.09 -3.19
N GLN A 109 -4.50 14.28 -3.36
CA GLN A 109 -5.24 15.54 -3.22
C GLN A 109 -6.34 15.68 -4.29
N GLN A 110 -6.11 15.20 -5.51
CA GLN A 110 -7.13 15.15 -6.55
C GLN A 110 -8.23 14.14 -6.20
N ALA A 111 -7.86 12.95 -5.72
CA ALA A 111 -8.82 11.94 -5.27
C ALA A 111 -9.77 12.49 -4.19
N ILE A 112 -9.24 13.21 -3.21
CA ILE A 112 -10.04 13.85 -2.15
C ILE A 112 -11.04 14.87 -2.72
N LYS A 113 -10.67 15.61 -3.77
CA LYS A 113 -11.59 16.56 -4.43
C LYS A 113 -12.73 15.86 -5.16
N ILE A 114 -12.48 14.66 -5.70
CA ILE A 114 -13.48 13.87 -6.43
C ILE A 114 -14.39 13.15 -5.44
N ASN A 115 -13.83 12.39 -4.50
CA ASN A 115 -14.56 11.68 -3.48
C ASN A 115 -13.71 11.57 -2.19
N PRO A 116 -13.99 12.39 -1.16
CA PRO A 116 -13.20 12.39 0.07
C PRO A 116 -13.35 11.13 0.92
N SER A 117 -14.39 10.31 0.69
CA SER A 117 -14.61 9.05 1.39
C SER A 117 -14.31 7.81 0.54
N ALA A 118 -13.71 7.97 -0.65
CA ALA A 118 -13.31 6.84 -1.48
C ALA A 118 -12.37 5.90 -0.70
N LEU A 119 -12.63 4.59 -0.82
CA LEU A 119 -11.89 3.53 -0.12
C LEU A 119 -11.77 3.81 1.38
N ASP A 120 -12.88 4.20 2.00
CA ASP A 120 -12.99 4.50 3.43
C ASP A 120 -11.94 5.52 3.92
N GLY A 121 -11.58 6.48 3.05
CA GLY A 121 -10.61 7.52 3.39
C GLY A 121 -9.15 7.14 3.18
N ALA A 122 -8.84 6.11 2.38
CA ALA A 122 -7.48 5.70 2.06
C ALA A 122 -6.61 6.85 1.48
N ALA A 123 -7.21 7.81 0.79
CA ALA A 123 -6.50 8.99 0.30
C ALA A 123 -5.88 9.82 1.45
N TYR A 124 -6.65 10.00 2.53
CA TYR A 124 -6.17 10.69 3.73
C TYR A 124 -5.12 9.87 4.47
N LEU A 125 -5.31 8.55 4.54
CA LEU A 125 -4.33 7.67 5.17
C LEU A 125 -2.96 7.76 4.47
N ALA A 126 -2.94 7.59 3.15
CA ALA A 126 -1.73 7.66 2.35
C ALA A 126 -1.05 9.03 2.41
N LEU A 127 -1.82 10.14 2.37
CA LEU A 127 -1.26 11.47 2.59
C LEU A 127 -0.63 11.59 3.98
N GLY A 128 -1.34 11.13 5.01
CA GLY A 128 -0.84 11.09 6.38
C GLY A 128 0.54 10.43 6.45
N CYS A 129 0.66 9.23 5.90
CA CYS A 129 1.92 8.48 5.81
C CYS A 129 3.00 9.26 5.08
N LEU A 130 2.71 9.79 3.89
CA LEU A 130 3.68 10.60 3.13
C LEU A 130 4.18 11.80 3.93
N TYR A 131 3.32 12.49 4.67
CA TYR A 131 3.72 13.69 5.41
C TYR A 131 4.60 13.41 6.62
N TYR A 132 4.45 12.29 7.34
CA TYR A 132 5.33 11.99 8.47
C TYR A 132 6.59 11.20 8.07
N GLN A 133 6.59 10.54 6.91
CA GLN A 133 7.73 9.75 6.44
C GLN A 133 8.66 10.53 5.51
N ALA A 134 8.15 11.52 4.76
CA ALA A 134 8.99 12.32 3.88
C ALA A 134 9.88 13.30 4.69
N PRO A 135 11.09 13.64 4.18
CA PRO A 135 11.89 14.73 4.73
C PRO A 135 11.12 16.06 4.74
N GLY A 136 11.37 16.89 5.74
CA GLY A 136 10.82 18.24 5.78
C GLY A 136 11.48 19.20 4.78
N TRP A 137 11.03 20.46 4.82
CA TRP A 137 11.66 21.55 4.08
C TRP A 137 13.13 21.73 4.51
N PRO A 138 14.08 22.00 3.58
CA PRO A 138 13.88 22.31 2.15
C PRO A 138 13.94 21.11 1.20
N ILE A 139 14.11 19.89 1.72
CA ILE A 139 14.37 18.70 0.89
C ILE A 139 13.08 18.16 0.27
N SER A 140 12.00 18.12 1.05
CA SER A 140 10.69 17.67 0.57
C SER A 140 9.58 18.33 1.40
N PHE A 141 8.42 17.69 1.50
CA PHE A 141 7.19 18.27 2.03
C PHE A 141 6.73 17.70 3.38
N GLY A 142 7.58 16.93 4.05
CA GLY A 142 7.29 16.33 5.35
C GLY A 142 6.82 17.39 6.37
N ASP A 143 5.73 17.08 7.07
CA ASP A 143 5.06 17.96 8.01
C ASP A 143 4.19 17.15 8.97
N ASN A 144 4.67 16.94 10.21
CA ASN A 144 3.97 16.15 11.22
C ASN A 144 2.59 16.73 11.59
N LYS A 145 2.38 18.06 11.46
CA LYS A 145 1.06 18.65 11.76
C LYS A 145 0.05 18.27 10.68
N LYS A 146 0.47 18.30 9.41
CA LYS A 146 -0.38 17.82 8.30
C LYS A 146 -0.60 16.32 8.38
N ALA A 147 0.44 15.56 8.71
CA ALA A 147 0.32 14.12 8.89
C ALA A 147 -0.75 13.77 9.93
N GLU A 148 -0.72 14.41 11.10
CA GLU A 148 -1.72 14.20 12.15
C GLU A 148 -3.13 14.52 11.68
N GLN A 149 -3.33 15.67 11.01
CA GLN A 149 -4.63 16.07 10.48
C GLN A 149 -5.20 15.02 9.52
N TYR A 150 -4.38 14.52 8.60
CA TYR A 150 -4.80 13.53 7.63
C TYR A 150 -5.05 12.16 8.25
N LEU A 151 -4.17 11.69 9.15
CA LEU A 151 -4.37 10.40 9.83
C LEU A 151 -5.60 10.41 10.73
N ARG A 152 -5.88 11.50 11.44
CA ARG A 152 -7.13 11.65 12.21
C ARG A 152 -8.36 11.61 11.32
N LYS A 153 -8.29 12.22 10.13
CA LYS A 153 -9.39 12.17 9.16
C LYS A 153 -9.60 10.76 8.61
N ALA A 154 -8.52 10.04 8.29
CA ALA A 154 -8.59 8.65 7.87
C ALA A 154 -9.21 7.75 8.95
N LEU A 155 -8.76 7.89 10.21
CA LEU A 155 -9.30 7.16 11.35
C LEU A 155 -10.78 7.49 11.61
N ALA A 156 -11.22 8.73 11.37
CA ALA A 156 -12.62 9.10 11.51
C ALA A 156 -13.53 8.49 10.42
N LEU A 157 -12.99 8.27 9.22
CA LEU A 157 -13.70 7.63 8.11
C LEU A 157 -13.71 6.10 8.24
N ASN A 158 -12.62 5.52 8.72
CA ASN A 158 -12.48 4.08 8.94
C ASN A 158 -11.96 3.77 10.36
N PRO A 159 -12.80 3.90 11.39
CA PRO A 159 -12.38 3.69 12.78
C PRO A 159 -11.96 2.24 13.09
N GLU A 160 -12.44 1.28 12.30
CA GLU A 160 -12.14 -0.16 12.45
C GLU A 160 -11.16 -0.67 11.38
N GLY A 161 -10.54 0.21 10.58
CA GLY A 161 -9.55 -0.17 9.58
C GLY A 161 -8.21 -0.52 10.23
N ILE A 162 -7.62 -1.66 9.85
CA ILE A 162 -6.32 -2.11 10.38
C ILE A 162 -5.25 -1.05 10.08
N GLU A 163 -5.19 -0.60 8.83
CA GLU A 163 -4.20 0.34 8.33
C GLU A 163 -4.33 1.71 9.01
N ALA A 164 -5.57 2.22 9.15
CA ALA A 164 -5.82 3.51 9.80
C ALA A 164 -5.38 3.51 11.26
N ASN A 165 -5.69 2.44 12.00
CA ASN A 165 -5.26 2.29 13.39
C ASN A 165 -3.74 2.09 13.49
N TYR A 166 -3.16 1.25 12.64
CA TYR A 166 -1.72 0.98 12.64
C TYR A 166 -0.90 2.23 12.35
N TYR A 167 -1.17 2.92 11.23
CA TYR A 167 -0.36 4.07 10.81
C TYR A 167 -0.56 5.28 11.72
N PHE A 168 -1.73 5.43 12.35
CA PHE A 168 -1.89 6.44 13.39
C PHE A 168 -1.10 6.09 14.66
N ALA A 169 -1.08 4.82 15.07
CA ALA A 169 -0.24 4.36 16.17
C ALA A 169 1.26 4.57 15.89
N ASP A 170 1.69 4.26 14.66
CA ASP A 170 3.06 4.44 14.21
C ASP A 170 3.46 5.92 14.21
N PHE A 171 2.61 6.80 13.69
CA PHE A 171 2.80 8.24 13.76
C PHE A 171 2.95 8.73 15.21
N LEU A 172 2.05 8.32 16.11
CA LEU A 172 2.09 8.68 17.53
C LEU A 172 3.40 8.19 18.19
N ARG A 173 3.82 6.97 17.87
CA ARG A 173 5.08 6.39 18.34
C ARG A 173 6.28 7.20 17.87
N GLN A 174 6.34 7.56 16.59
CA GLN A 174 7.45 8.32 16.01
C GLN A 174 7.51 9.77 16.54
N THR A 175 6.36 10.34 16.92
CA THR A 175 6.26 11.69 17.48
C THR A 175 6.30 11.74 19.00
N GLY A 176 6.50 10.60 19.67
CA GLY A 176 6.77 10.52 21.11
C GLY A 176 5.53 10.32 22.00
N TYR A 177 4.33 10.21 21.42
CA TYR A 177 3.07 9.93 22.12
C TYR A 177 2.90 8.42 22.37
N PHE A 178 3.82 7.84 23.15
CA PHE A 178 3.92 6.40 23.33
C PHE A 178 2.69 5.76 24.01
N GLN A 179 2.04 6.46 24.96
CA GLN A 179 0.88 5.94 25.66
C GLN A 179 -0.34 5.87 24.75
N GLU A 180 -0.54 6.87 23.91
CA GLU A 180 -1.60 6.88 22.90
C GLU A 180 -1.33 5.83 21.83
N ALA A 181 -0.09 5.69 21.37
CA ALA A 181 0.29 4.67 20.40
C ALA A 181 -0.07 3.25 20.84
N LEU A 182 0.11 2.92 22.13
CA LEU A 182 -0.28 1.60 22.68
C LEU A 182 -1.75 1.27 22.40
N LYS A 183 -2.66 2.24 22.57
CA LYS A 183 -4.11 2.01 22.39
C LYS A 183 -4.43 1.58 20.96
N TYR A 184 -3.83 2.26 19.99
CA TYR A 184 -4.08 2.01 18.58
C TYR A 184 -3.35 0.75 18.05
N PHE A 185 -2.15 0.45 18.54
CA PHE A 185 -1.51 -0.84 18.24
C PHE A 185 -2.28 -2.02 18.87
N GLN A 186 -2.79 -1.88 20.10
CA GLN A 186 -3.64 -2.90 20.73
C GLN A 186 -4.88 -3.17 19.89
N LYS A 187 -5.55 -2.10 19.41
CA LYS A 187 -6.69 -2.24 18.52
C LYS A 187 -6.32 -2.95 17.22
N THR A 188 -5.24 -2.52 16.56
CA THR A 188 -4.75 -3.12 15.31
C THR A 188 -4.56 -4.63 15.43
N ALA A 189 -3.94 -5.09 16.53
CA ALA A 189 -3.61 -6.49 16.74
C ALA A 189 -4.83 -7.44 16.81
N VAL A 190 -6.03 -6.90 17.09
CA VAL A 190 -7.26 -7.71 17.30
C VAL A 190 -8.37 -7.46 16.28
N LEU A 191 -8.20 -6.48 15.37
CA LEU A 191 -9.18 -6.20 14.31
C LEU A 191 -9.31 -7.38 13.33
N PRO A 192 -10.46 -7.58 12.68
CA PRO A 192 -10.61 -8.63 11.66
C PRO A 192 -9.76 -8.33 10.41
N ASP A 193 -9.27 -9.37 9.73
CA ASP A 193 -8.48 -9.21 8.50
C ASP A 193 -9.32 -8.60 7.36
N ASN A 194 -8.68 -7.80 6.51
CA ASN A 194 -9.24 -7.37 5.24
C ASN A 194 -9.11 -8.52 4.22
N PRO A 195 -10.22 -9.09 3.71
CA PRO A 195 -10.15 -10.22 2.78
C PRO A 195 -9.50 -9.87 1.43
N ASN A 196 -9.47 -8.59 1.03
CA ASN A 196 -8.79 -8.16 -0.19
C ASN A 196 -7.29 -7.94 0.00
N GLN A 197 -6.83 -7.80 1.26
CA GLN A 197 -5.43 -7.56 1.61
C GLN A 197 -5.01 -8.44 2.79
N PRO A 198 -5.10 -9.78 2.66
CA PRO A 198 -4.81 -10.70 3.75
C PRO A 198 -3.34 -10.63 4.18
N TRP A 199 -2.41 -10.35 3.26
CA TRP A 199 -0.98 -10.31 3.59
C TRP A 199 -0.63 -9.03 4.36
N LEU A 200 -1.13 -7.87 3.92
CA LEU A 200 -1.02 -6.61 4.66
C LEU A 200 -1.66 -6.75 6.04
N SER A 201 -2.87 -7.30 6.13
CA SER A 201 -3.58 -7.44 7.40
C SER A 201 -2.77 -8.26 8.42
N ALA A 202 -2.24 -9.41 7.98
CA ALA A 202 -1.38 -10.26 8.81
C ALA A 202 -0.09 -9.52 9.22
N GLN A 203 0.57 -8.84 8.28
CA GLN A 203 1.80 -8.09 8.54
C GLN A 203 1.58 -6.98 9.56
N LEU A 204 0.55 -6.13 9.38
CA LEU A 204 0.29 -5.01 10.28
C LEU A 204 -0.08 -5.46 11.70
N LYS A 205 -0.77 -6.59 11.85
CA LYS A 205 -1.03 -7.20 13.17
C LYS A 205 0.24 -7.69 13.85
N GLN A 206 1.13 -8.32 13.09
CA GLN A 206 2.43 -8.76 13.60
C GLN A 206 3.29 -7.56 14.01
N ASP A 207 3.35 -6.53 13.17
CA ASP A 207 4.09 -5.30 13.45
C ASP A 207 3.53 -4.56 14.66
N ALA A 208 2.20 -4.47 14.78
CA ALA A 208 1.53 -3.91 15.94
C ALA A 208 1.90 -4.68 17.22
N THR A 209 1.87 -6.01 17.19
CA THR A 209 2.25 -6.85 18.33
C THR A 209 3.70 -6.62 18.76
N THR A 210 4.60 -6.52 17.79
CA THR A 210 6.03 -6.23 18.03
C THR A 210 6.24 -4.83 18.62
N ALA A 211 5.53 -3.83 18.09
CA ALA A 211 5.56 -2.47 18.58
C ALA A 211 5.03 -2.37 20.02
N LEU A 212 3.97 -3.11 20.37
CA LEU A 212 3.45 -3.17 21.73
C LEU A 212 4.48 -3.69 22.73
N GLN A 213 5.13 -4.81 22.41
CA GLN A 213 6.17 -5.39 23.27
C GLN A 213 7.30 -4.37 23.52
N SER A 214 7.77 -3.74 22.45
CA SER A 214 8.84 -2.73 22.51
C SER A 214 8.44 -1.51 23.34
N LEU A 215 7.21 -1.02 23.18
CA LEU A 215 6.70 0.15 23.92
C LEU A 215 6.47 -0.14 25.39
N LEU A 216 5.92 -1.31 25.73
CA LEU A 216 5.71 -1.72 27.12
C LEU A 216 7.06 -1.85 27.85
N ALA A 217 8.06 -2.48 27.23
CA ALA A 217 9.40 -2.57 27.80
C ALA A 217 10.01 -1.18 28.03
N ARG A 218 9.89 -0.27 27.05
CA ARG A 218 10.38 1.11 27.17
C ARG A 218 9.71 1.87 28.33
N LEU A 219 8.41 1.71 28.52
CA LEU A 219 7.65 2.40 29.57
C LEU A 219 7.94 1.82 30.96
N GLN A 220 8.21 0.53 31.07
CA GLN A 220 8.63 -0.12 32.32
C GLN A 220 10.05 0.28 32.75
N GLN A 221 10.94 0.54 31.79
CA GLN A 221 12.33 0.97 32.06
C GLN A 221 12.46 2.45 32.41
N LYS A 222 11.42 3.27 32.20
CA LYS A 222 11.45 4.69 32.58
C LYS A 222 11.17 4.79 34.09
N PRO A 223 12.14 5.17 34.94
CA PRO A 223 11.87 5.30 36.37
C PRO A 223 10.76 6.33 36.56
N LEU A 224 9.73 5.97 37.34
CA LEU A 224 8.80 6.92 37.91
C LEU A 224 9.66 7.99 38.60
N PHE A 225 9.66 9.21 38.10
CA PHE A 225 10.20 10.33 38.86
C PHE A 225 9.50 10.31 40.22
N GLN A 226 10.21 9.88 41.26
CA GLN A 226 9.76 10.10 42.62
C GLN A 226 9.70 11.61 42.81
N PRO A 227 8.59 12.18 43.30
CA PRO A 227 8.57 13.59 43.65
C PRO A 227 9.69 13.82 44.68
N LEU A 228 10.55 14.82 44.40
CA LEU A 228 11.59 15.23 45.34
C LEU A 228 10.95 15.64 46.69
N PRO A 229 11.59 15.28 47.83
CA PRO A 229 11.08 15.60 49.16
C PRO A 229 11.01 17.09 49.45
#